data_AF-F3G2N3-F1
#
_entry.id   AF-F3G2N3-F1
#
_cell.length_a   1.000
_cell.length_b   1.000
_cell.length_c   1.000
_cell.angle_alpha   90.00
_cell.angle_beta   90.00
_cell.angle_gamma   90.00
#
_symmetry.space_group_name_H-M   'P 1'
#
loop_
_entity.id
_entity.type
_entity.pdbx_description
1 polymer ?
#
loop_
_entity_poly.entity_id
_entity_poly.type
_entity_poly.pdbx_seq_one_letter_code
_entity_poly.pdbx_strand_id
1 'polypeptide(L)'
;WELLAVPFITVLCGWVLLQGLGRSLNALMGGDQTAVSLGLQVRNVRLLVFLIASLMTGVLVALCGSIGFVGLMVPHMARRLVGSEHRRLLPVATLLGALLMVWVDVISRTLIAPEDLPIGITTALLGGLFFIFMMKRGQ
;
A
#
# COMPACT_ATOMS: atom_id res chain seq x y z
N TRP A 1 12.78 -2.44 20.05
CA TRP A 1 11.95 -1.22 20.09
C TRP A 1 12.62 -0.03 19.42
N GLU A 2 13.93 0.19 19.58
CA GLU A 2 14.65 1.30 18.93
C GLU A 2 14.54 1.30 17.40
N LEU A 3 14.55 0.11 16.78
CA LEU A 3 14.38 -0.08 15.34
C LEU A 3 13.00 0.37 14.81
N LEU A 4 11.99 0.57 15.67
CA LEU A 4 10.63 0.94 15.26
C LEU A 4 10.43 2.44 15.11
N ALA A 5 11.26 3.27 15.74
CA ALA A 5 11.10 4.72 15.69
C ALA A 5 11.24 5.27 14.26
N VAL A 6 12.28 4.82 13.56
CA VAL A 6 12.58 5.23 12.17
C VAL A 6 11.44 4.88 11.20
N PRO A 7 10.97 3.61 11.08
CA PRO A 7 9.88 3.27 10.18
C PRO A 7 8.57 3.94 10.59
N PHE A 8 8.29 4.05 11.90
CA PHE A 8 7.06 4.71 12.37
C PHE A 8 7.01 6.18 11.94
N ILE A 9 8.07 6.96 12.20
CA ILE A 9 8.14 8.37 11.82
C ILE A 9 8.08 8.52 10.30
N THR A 10 8.85 7.71 9.57
CA THR A 10 8.90 7.77 8.10
C THR A 10 7.53 7.48 7.48
N VAL A 11 6.87 6.41 7.94
CA VAL A 11 5.55 6.00 7.42
C VAL A 11 4.48 7.01 7.82
N LEU A 12 4.49 7.51 9.05
CA LEU A 12 3.52 8.49 9.51
C LEU A 12 3.66 9.80 8.73
N CYS A 13 4.87 10.34 8.58
CA CYS A 13 5.12 11.54 7.80
C CYS A 13 4.72 11.35 6.33
N GLY A 14 5.14 10.24 5.71
CA GLY A 14 4.79 9.93 4.33
C GLY A 14 3.27 9.77 4.12
N TRP A 15 2.58 9.12 5.07
CA TRP A 15 1.13 8.98 5.04
C TRP A 15 0.41 10.32 5.14
N VAL A 16 0.82 11.20 6.06
CA VAL A 16 0.24 12.55 6.21
C VAL A 16 0.45 13.37 4.93
N LEU A 17 1.64 13.31 4.33
CA LEU A 17 1.94 14.02 3.08
C LEU A 17 1.07 13.49 1.92
N LEU A 18 0.94 12.18 1.77
CA LEU A 18 0.08 11.57 0.74
C LEU A 18 -1.40 11.90 0.96
N GLN A 19 -1.85 11.96 2.21
CA GLN A 19 -3.20 12.39 2.55
C GLN A 19 -3.47 13.85 2.14
N GLY A 20 -2.49 14.74 2.34
CA GLY A 20 -2.55 16.12 1.85
C GLY A 20 -2.63 16.22 0.32
N LEU A 21 -2.00 15.28 -0.39
CA LEU A 21 -2.00 15.20 -1.85
C LEU A 21 -3.25 14.52 -2.45
N GLY A 22 -4.21 14.07 -1.64
CA GLY A 22 -5.36 13.30 -2.11
C GLY A 22 -6.16 13.95 -3.25
N ARG A 23 -6.33 15.28 -3.24
CA ARG A 23 -6.98 16.01 -4.34
C ARG A 23 -6.16 15.95 -5.64
N SER A 24 -4.86 16.15 -5.55
CA SER A 24 -3.94 16.07 -6.69
C SER A 24 -3.88 14.66 -7.27
N LEU A 25 -3.91 13.64 -6.41
CA LEU A 25 -3.98 12.22 -6.81
C LEU A 25 -5.28 11.91 -7.56
N ASN A 26 -6.42 12.43 -7.09
CA ASN A 26 -7.70 12.27 -7.78
C ASN A 26 -7.71 12.97 -9.15
N ALA A 27 -7.12 14.16 -9.25
CA ALA A 27 -7.00 14.87 -10.52
C ALA A 27 -6.14 14.09 -11.53
N LEU A 28 -5.06 13.45 -11.07
CA LEU A 28 -4.23 12.57 -11.90
C LEU A 28 -4.99 11.34 -12.40
N MET A 29 -5.95 10.80 -11.63
CA MET A 29 -6.83 9.71 -12.11
C MET A 29 -7.73 10.14 -13.27
N GLY A 30 -8.11 11.42 -13.33
CA GLY A 30 -8.91 11.99 -14.42
C GLY A 30 -8.14 12.16 -15.73
N GLY A 31 -6.82 11.96 -15.72
CA GLY A 31 -5.93 12.12 -16.87
C GLY A 31 -5.10 13.40 -16.81
N ASP A 32 -3.98 13.39 -17.54
CA ASP A 32 -2.99 14.47 -17.49
C ASP A 32 -3.58 15.81 -17.98
N GLN A 33 -4.45 15.81 -18.99
CA GLN A 33 -5.10 17.04 -19.47
C GLN A 33 -6.02 17.67 -18.43
N THR A 34 -6.81 16.84 -17.73
CA THR A 34 -7.71 17.29 -16.66
C THR A 34 -6.90 17.84 -15.49
N ALA A 35 -5.81 17.18 -15.10
CA ALA A 35 -4.94 17.67 -14.02
C ALA A 35 -4.27 19.02 -14.36
N VAL A 36 -3.78 19.19 -15.59
CA VAL A 36 -3.20 20.46 -16.04
C VAL A 36 -4.24 21.58 -16.07
N SER A 37 -5.47 21.28 -16.51
CA SER A 37 -6.56 22.27 -16.50
C SER A 37 -6.94 22.76 -15.09
N LEU A 38 -6.70 21.93 -14.07
CA LEU A 38 -6.89 22.27 -12.65
C LEU A 38 -5.68 23.02 -12.05
N GLY A 39 -4.70 23.42 -12.86
CA GLY A 39 -3.51 24.15 -12.44
C GLY A 39 -2.43 23.28 -11.79
N LEU A 40 -2.53 21.94 -11.90
CA LEU A 40 -1.54 21.05 -11.30
C LEU A 40 -0.33 20.89 -12.20
N GLN A 41 0.85 21.02 -11.61
CA GLN A 41 2.10 20.61 -12.24
C GLN A 41 2.26 19.10 -12.09
N VAL A 42 1.66 18.34 -13.02
CA VAL A 42 1.60 16.87 -13.04
C VAL A 42 2.96 16.22 -12.75
N ARG A 43 4.03 16.71 -13.39
CA ARG A 43 5.39 16.20 -13.21
C ARG A 43 5.86 16.29 -11.75
N ASN A 44 5.61 17.42 -11.08
CA ASN A 44 6.07 17.66 -9.72
C ASN A 44 5.29 16.83 -8.72
N VAL A 45 3.96 16.73 -8.89
CA VAL A 45 3.13 15.86 -8.04
C VAL A 45 3.57 14.41 -8.18
N ARG A 46 3.81 13.94 -9.41
CA ARG A 46 4.25 12.56 -9.67
C ARG A 46 5.62 12.28 -9.03
N LEU A 47 6.59 13.19 -9.19
CA LEU A 47 7.91 13.08 -8.55
C LEU A 47 7.81 13.06 -7.03
N LEU A 48 7.00 13.93 -6.43
CA LEU A 48 6.80 13.98 -4.98
C LEU A 48 6.21 12.67 -4.45
N VAL A 49 5.18 12.14 -5.11
CA VAL A 49 4.56 10.86 -4.74
C VAL A 49 5.56 9.72 -4.87
N PHE A 50 6.36 9.70 -5.94
CA PHE A 50 7.42 8.69 -6.12
C PHE A 50 8.46 8.75 -5.01
N LEU A 51 8.93 9.94 -4.64
CA LEU A 51 9.92 10.11 -3.56
C LEU A 51 9.37 9.65 -2.21
N ILE A 52 8.13 10.02 -1.88
CA ILE A 52 7.51 9.60 -0.61
C ILE A 52 7.32 8.08 -0.59
N ALA A 53 6.75 7.51 -1.66
CA ALA A 53 6.48 6.08 -1.73
C ALA A 53 7.77 5.24 -1.74
N SER A 54 8.81 5.67 -2.46
CA SER A 54 10.10 4.97 -2.51
C SER A 54 10.82 5.03 -1.17
N LEU A 55 10.80 6.18 -0.48
CA LEU A 55 11.38 6.33 0.85
C LEU A 55 10.68 5.43 1.87
N MET A 56 9.34 5.48 1.92
CA MET A 56 8.55 4.62 2.82
C MET A 56 8.83 3.13 2.56
N THR A 57 8.80 2.73 1.29
CA THR A 57 9.03 1.34 0.90
C THR A 57 10.47 0.91 1.22
N GLY A 58 11.47 1.74 0.92
CA GLY A 58 12.87 1.44 1.18
C GLY A 58 13.16 1.23 2.67
N VAL A 59 12.63 2.09 3.54
CA VAL A 59 12.79 1.95 5.00
C VAL A 59 12.12 0.67 5.52
N LEU A 60 10.91 0.35 5.04
CA LEU A 60 10.22 -0.88 5.46
C LEU A 60 10.93 -2.14 4.96
N VAL A 61 11.37 -2.16 3.70
CA VAL A 61 12.05 -3.32 3.11
C VAL A 61 13.42 -3.56 3.74
N ALA A 62 14.14 -2.49 4.11
CA ALA A 62 15.43 -2.62 4.80
C ALA A 62 15.32 -3.32 6.17
N LEU A 63 14.16 -3.25 6.82
CA LEU A 63 13.93 -3.84 8.16
C LEU A 63 13.21 -5.19 8.10
N CYS A 64 12.21 -5.31 7.23
CA CYS A 64 11.32 -6.48 7.19
C CYS A 64 11.60 -7.43 6.01
N GLY A 65 12.52 -7.07 5.11
CA GLY A 65 12.73 -7.77 3.85
C GLY A 65 11.64 -7.45 2.82
N SER A 66 11.69 -8.15 1.68
CA SER A 66 10.74 -7.96 0.59
C SER A 66 9.41 -8.64 0.87
N ILE A 67 8.33 -7.86 0.85
CA ILE A 67 6.94 -8.34 0.99
C ILE A 67 6.18 -8.00 -0.29
N GLY A 68 5.72 -9.03 -0.99
CA GLY A 68 5.02 -8.89 -2.27
C GLY A 68 3.50 -8.83 -2.12
N PHE A 69 2.82 -8.48 -3.21
CA PHE A 69 1.36 -8.55 -3.41
C PHE A 69 0.46 -7.66 -2.54
N VAL A 70 0.85 -7.30 -1.32
CA VAL A 70 0.03 -6.48 -0.40
C VAL A 70 -0.36 -5.16 -1.06
N GLY A 71 0.60 -4.48 -1.71
CA GLY A 71 0.37 -3.21 -2.41
C GLY A 71 -0.54 -3.31 -3.64
N LEU A 72 -0.78 -4.51 -4.17
CA LEU A 72 -1.72 -4.73 -5.28
C LEU A 72 -3.10 -5.13 -4.76
N MET A 73 -3.14 -6.06 -3.79
CA MET A 73 -4.37 -6.62 -3.24
C MET A 73 -5.14 -5.61 -2.39
N VAL A 74 -4.47 -4.97 -1.43
CA VAL A 74 -5.12 -4.15 -0.40
C VAL A 74 -5.80 -2.91 -0.99
N PRO A 75 -5.16 -2.11 -1.88
CA PRO A 75 -5.84 -0.96 -2.48
C PRO A 75 -7.03 -1.37 -3.35
N HIS A 76 -7.00 -2.55 -3.97
CA HIS A 76 -8.14 -3.05 -4.76
C HIS A 76 -9.33 -3.43 -3.87
N MET A 77 -9.07 -4.10 -2.75
CA MET A 77 -10.10 -4.37 -1.74
C MET A 77 -10.67 -3.06 -1.17
N ALA A 78 -9.80 -2.10 -0.81
CA ALA A 78 -10.22 -0.80 -0.31
C ALA A 78 -11.08 -0.04 -1.34
N ARG A 79 -10.71 -0.05 -2.63
CA ARG A 79 -11.51 0.56 -3.71
C ARG A 79 -12.93 0.03 -3.77
N ARG A 80 -13.11 -1.27 -3.57
CA ARG A 80 -14.45 -1.89 -3.56
C ARG A 80 -15.29 -1.47 -2.35
N LEU A 81 -14.67 -1.09 -1.23
CA LEU A 81 -15.37 -0.69 -0.01
C LEU A 81 -15.71 0.81 0.02
N VAL A 82 -14.78 1.69 -0.37
CA VAL A 82 -14.94 3.15 -0.21
C VAL A 82 -14.90 3.94 -1.52
N GLY A 83 -14.72 3.27 -2.66
CA GLY A 83 -14.57 3.90 -3.96
C GLY A 83 -13.14 4.31 -4.29
N SER A 84 -12.97 5.06 -5.38
CA SER A 84 -11.67 5.45 -5.94
C SER A 84 -11.11 6.77 -5.40
N GLU A 85 -11.85 7.48 -4.55
CA GLU A 85 -11.43 8.77 -4.00
C GLU A 85 -10.27 8.58 -3.00
N HIS A 86 -9.11 9.17 -3.29
CA HIS A 86 -7.86 8.92 -2.56
C HIS A 86 -7.89 9.32 -1.09
N ARG A 87 -8.58 10.39 -0.69
CA ARG A 87 -8.62 10.81 0.73
C ARG A 87 -9.34 9.80 1.62
N ARG A 88 -10.34 9.09 1.07
CA ARG A 88 -11.03 7.98 1.74
C ARG A 88 -10.29 6.65 1.56
N LEU A 89 -9.75 6.41 0.37
CA LEU A 89 -9.08 5.16 0.03
C LEU A 89 -7.79 4.96 0.83
N LEU A 90 -6.96 5.97 1.01
CA LEU A 90 -5.68 5.83 1.71
C LEU A 90 -5.84 5.40 3.20
N PRO A 91 -6.74 5.99 4.02
CA PRO A 91 -7.02 5.50 5.36
C PRO A 91 -7.54 4.06 5.37
N VAL A 92 -8.48 3.72 4.49
CA VAL A 92 -9.05 2.37 4.47
C VAL A 92 -8.04 1.33 4.00
N ALA A 93 -7.24 1.65 2.97
CA ALA A 93 -6.18 0.78 2.49
C ALA A 93 -5.10 0.56 3.56
N THR A 94 -4.72 1.60 4.31
CA THR A 94 -3.75 1.44 5.40
C THR A 94 -4.27 0.57 6.53
N LEU A 95 -5.52 0.77 6.98
CA LEU A 95 -6.14 -0.06 8.00
C LEU A 95 -6.32 -1.52 7.56
N LEU A 96 -6.81 -1.74 6.34
CA LEU A 96 -6.95 -3.09 5.78
C LEU A 96 -5.59 -3.78 5.63
N GLY A 97 -4.57 -3.04 5.18
CA GLY A 97 -3.22 -3.56 5.05
C GLY A 97 -2.62 -3.95 6.39
N ALA A 98 -2.78 -3.10 7.41
CA ALA A 98 -2.33 -3.41 8.77
C ALA A 98 -3.03 -4.65 9.33
N LEU A 99 -4.36 -4.72 9.19
CA LEU A 99 -5.14 -5.87 9.65
C LEU A 99 -4.72 -7.16 8.95
N LEU A 100 -4.59 -7.12 7.61
CA LEU A 100 -4.14 -8.25 6.81
C LEU A 100 -2.75 -8.71 7.24
N MET A 101 -1.79 -7.80 7.38
CA MET A 101 -0.42 -8.15 7.75
C MET A 101 -0.31 -8.78 9.14
N VAL A 102 -1.09 -8.31 10.12
CA VAL A 102 -1.14 -8.92 11.46
C VAL A 102 -1.63 -10.37 11.37
N TRP A 103 -2.72 -10.62 10.63
CA TRP A 103 -3.22 -11.98 10.46
C TRP A 103 -2.26 -12.87 9.68
N VAL A 104 -1.57 -12.33 8.67
CA VAL A 104 -0.57 -13.10 7.93
C VAL A 104 0.62 -13.46 8.82
N ASP A 105 1.11 -12.55 9.66
CA ASP A 105 2.18 -12.84 10.62
C ASP A 105 1.76 -13.95 11.60
N VAL A 106 0.53 -13.89 12.15
CA VAL A 106 -0.01 -14.94 13.03
C VAL A 106 -0.08 -16.28 12.31
N ILE A 107 -0.53 -16.32 11.05
CA ILE A 107 -0.61 -17.54 10.23
C ILE A 107 0.79 -18.09 9.93
N SER A 108 1.74 -17.23 9.57
CA SER A 108 3.13 -17.62 9.27
C SER A 108 3.81 -18.27 10.47
N ARG A 109 3.55 -17.78 11.70
CA ARG A 109 4.11 -18.35 12.94
C ARG A 109 3.42 -19.63 13.41
N THR A 110 2.17 -19.87 13.01
CA THR A 110 1.37 -21.00 13.53
C THR A 110 1.34 -22.21 12.59
N LEU A 111 1.50 -22.02 11.28
CA LEU A 111 1.38 -23.09 10.29
C LEU A 111 2.47 -24.18 10.37
N ILE A 112 3.72 -23.81 10.62
CA ILE A 112 4.88 -24.73 10.56
C ILE A 112 5.72 -24.63 11.84
N ALA A 113 5.08 -24.35 12.98
CA ALA A 113 5.79 -24.35 14.26
C ALA A 113 6.50 -25.72 14.47
N PRO A 114 7.80 -25.75 14.84
CA PRO A 114 8.63 -24.67 15.39
C PRO A 114 9.46 -23.85 14.37
N GLU A 115 9.35 -24.13 13.08
CA GLU A 115 10.07 -23.38 12.03
C GLU A 115 9.33 -22.10 11.65
N ASP A 116 10.05 -20.99 11.57
CA ASP A 116 9.48 -19.71 11.14
C ASP A 116 9.34 -19.66 9.62
N LEU A 117 8.10 -19.74 9.13
CA LEU A 117 7.83 -19.55 7.71
C LEU A 117 7.99 -18.07 7.32
N PRO A 118 8.80 -17.74 6.29
CA PRO A 118 8.93 -16.36 5.84
C PRO A 118 7.59 -15.75 5.44
N ILE A 119 7.27 -14.59 6.02
CA ILE A 119 6.00 -13.88 5.79
C ILE A 119 5.78 -13.54 4.31
N GLY A 120 6.86 -13.34 3.55
CA GLY A 120 6.85 -13.11 2.10
C GLY A 120 6.24 -14.27 1.30
N ILE A 121 6.44 -15.52 1.74
CA ILE A 121 5.87 -16.70 1.07
C ILE A 121 4.37 -16.77 1.33
N THR A 122 3.96 -16.55 2.59
CA THR A 122 2.54 -16.58 2.99
C THR A 122 1.75 -15.46 2.30
N THR A 123 2.31 -14.25 2.25
CA THR A 123 1.70 -13.12 1.52
C THR A 123 1.64 -13.36 0.02
N ALA A 124 2.66 -13.96 -0.59
CA ALA A 124 2.67 -14.29 -2.02
C ALA A 124 1.62 -15.35 -2.38
N LEU A 125 1.45 -16.39 -1.56
CA LEU A 125 0.42 -17.40 -1.76
C LEU A 125 -0.98 -16.77 -1.73
N LEU A 126 -1.28 -15.97 -0.70
CA LEU A 126 -2.55 -15.27 -0.57
C LEU A 126 -2.80 -14.29 -1.72
N GLY A 127 -1.77 -13.52 -2.10
CA GLY A 127 -1.81 -12.59 -3.22
C GLY A 127 -2.07 -13.29 -4.57
N GLY A 128 -1.42 -14.43 -4.80
CA GLY A 128 -1.64 -15.25 -5.99
C GLY A 128 -3.07 -15.79 -6.06
N LEU A 129 -3.59 -16.33 -4.95
CA LEU A 129 -4.98 -16.79 -4.85
C LEU A 129 -5.97 -15.65 -5.10
N PHE A 130 -5.71 -14.47 -4.52
CA PHE A 130 -6.51 -13.27 -4.74
C PHE A 130 -6.53 -12.86 -6.22
N PHE A 131 -5.37 -12.88 -6.88
CA PHE A 131 -5.26 -12.50 -8.29
C PHE A 131 -5.99 -13.48 -9.21
N ILE A 132 -5.85 -14.79 -8.99
CA ILE A 132 -6.60 -15.82 -9.73
C ILE A 132 -8.11 -15.63 -9.55
N PHE A 133 -8.55 -15.37 -8.32
CA PHE A 133 -9.95 -15.11 -8.04
C PHE A 133 -10.48 -13.87 -8.76
N MET A 134 -9.68 -12.81 -8.82
CA MET A 134 -10.04 -11.58 -9.53
C MET A 134 -10.16 -11.83 -11.04
N MET A 135 -9.19 -12.50 -11.66
CA MET A 135 -9.23 -12.86 -13.09
C MET A 135 -10.45 -13.72 -13.44
N LYS A 136 -10.79 -14.71 -12.59
CA LYS A 136 -12.00 -15.53 -12.77
C LYS A 136 -13.29 -14.71 -12.74
N ARG A 137 -13.30 -13.56 -12.07
CA ARG A 137 -14.46 -12.66 -11.99
C ARG A 137 -14.53 -11.63 -13.12
N GLY A 138 -13.66 -11.72 -14.14
CA GLY A 138 -13.74 -10.87 -15.34
C GLY A 138 -13.53 -9.39 -15.06
N GLN A 139 -12.65 -9.05 -14.11
CA GLN A 139 -12.09 -7.71 -13.95
C GLN A 139 -10.59 -7.74 -14.21
#